data_AF-A0A7M3V9C7-F1
#
_entry.id   AF-A0A7M3V9C7-F1
#
_cell.length_a   1.000
_cell.length_b   1.000
_cell.length_c   1.000
_cell.angle_alpha   90.00
_cell.angle_beta   90.00
_cell.angle_gamma   90.00
#
_symmetry.space_group_name_H-M   'P 1'
#
loop_
_entity.id
_entity.type
_entity.pdbx_description
1 polymer ?
#
loop_
_entity_poly.entity_id
_entity_poly.type
_entity_poly.pdbx_seq_one_letter_code
_entity_poly.pdbx_strand_id
1 'polypeptide(L)'
;MSPAQECKEILKQEGINLLSSVDFDVNGEETSLTLEYIIDTYMLASEESQLVFLTAMKKSLEANTIGIEKFFEGMGQLLLMSHLSDKFEG
;
A
#
# COMPACT_ATOMS: atom_id res chain seq x y z
N MET A 1 5.57 0.06 -19.21
CA MET A 1 5.70 -0.50 -17.85
C MET A 1 4.33 -0.36 -17.20
N SER A 2 3.84 -1.37 -16.48
CA SER A 2 2.57 -1.21 -15.73
C SER A 2 2.78 -0.39 -14.45
N PRO A 3 1.74 0.28 -13.91
CA PRO A 3 1.86 1.00 -12.63
C PRO A 3 2.35 0.11 -11.49
N ALA A 4 1.94 -1.17 -11.46
CA ALA A 4 2.41 -2.16 -10.49
C ALA A 4 3.92 -2.41 -10.60
N GLN A 5 4.43 -2.63 -11.82
CA GLN A 5 5.85 -2.81 -12.06
C GLN A 5 6.65 -1.57 -11.68
N GLU A 6 6.12 -0.39 -11.98
CA GLU A 6 6.75 0.88 -11.67
C GLU A 6 6.84 1.11 -10.15
N CYS A 7 5.77 0.85 -9.39
CA CYS A 7 5.81 0.90 -7.92
C CYS A 7 6.91 -0.01 -7.36
N LYS A 8 6.93 -1.27 -7.80
CA LYS A 8 7.87 -2.29 -7.31
C LYS A 8 9.32 -1.93 -7.64
N GLU A 9 9.56 -1.38 -8.83
CA GLU A 9 10.91 -0.98 -9.25
C GLU A 9 11.42 0.22 -8.48
N ILE A 10 10.57 1.23 -8.24
CA ILE A 10 10.92 2.41 -7.44
C ILE A 10 11.33 2.00 -6.03
N LEU A 11 10.53 1.16 -5.35
CA LEU A 11 10.87 0.73 -4.00
C LEU A 11 12.20 -0.03 -3.94
N LYS A 12 12.48 -0.88 -4.93
CA LYS A 12 13.78 -1.57 -5.02
C LYS A 12 14.94 -0.59 -5.20
N GLN A 13 14.77 0.45 -6.02
CA GLN A 13 15.79 1.49 -6.25
C GLN A 13 16.10 2.28 -4.97
N GLU A 14 15.09 2.49 -4.14
CA GLU A 14 15.21 3.12 -2.82
C GLU A 14 15.73 2.17 -1.73
N GLY A 15 16.08 0.93 -2.09
CA GLY A 15 16.56 -0.09 -1.14
C GLY A 15 15.49 -0.67 -0.23
N ILE A 16 14.20 -0.45 -0.54
CA ILE A 16 13.06 -0.94 0.24
C ILE A 16 12.72 -2.36 -0.22
N ASN A 17 12.72 -3.31 0.72
CA ASN A 17 12.34 -4.69 0.45
C ASN A 17 10.82 -4.80 0.31
N LEU A 18 10.33 -5.34 -0.81
CA LEU A 18 8.90 -5.54 -1.09
C LEU A 18 8.24 -6.53 -0.12
N LEU A 19 9.03 -7.42 0.48
CA LEU A 19 8.58 -8.37 1.51
C LEU A 19 8.56 -7.76 2.91
N SER A 20 8.97 -6.50 3.06
CA SER A 20 8.72 -5.76 4.31
C SER A 20 7.21 -5.66 4.50
N SER A 21 6.79 -5.61 5.75
CA SER A 21 5.39 -5.54 6.12
C SER A 21 5.10 -4.36 7.03
N VAL A 22 3.84 -3.98 7.04
CA VAL A 22 3.28 -3.06 8.02
C VAL A 22 2.34 -3.85 8.90
N ASP A 23 2.51 -3.72 10.21
CA ASP A 23 1.69 -4.41 11.21
C ASP A 23 0.54 -3.49 11.64
N PHE A 24 -0.66 -4.06 11.72
CA PHE A 24 -1.89 -3.39 12.06
C PHE A 24 -2.58 -4.10 13.22
N ASP A 25 -3.05 -3.36 14.21
CA ASP A 25 -3.99 -3.87 15.21
C ASP A 25 -5.43 -3.72 14.65
N VAL A 26 -6.07 -4.86 14.40
CA VAL A 26 -7.47 -4.92 13.97
C VAL A 26 -8.27 -5.61 15.06
N ASN A 27 -9.00 -4.83 15.86
CA ASN A 27 -9.84 -5.33 16.96
C ASN A 27 -9.09 -6.19 18.00
N GLY A 28 -7.81 -5.89 18.25
CA GLY A 28 -6.96 -6.63 19.17
C GLY A 28 -6.24 -7.84 18.54
N GLU A 29 -6.41 -8.05 17.23
CA GLU A 29 -5.66 -9.05 16.46
C GLU A 29 -4.63 -8.37 15.56
N GLU A 30 -3.37 -8.81 15.67
CA GLU A 30 -2.28 -8.30 14.84
C GLU A 30 -2.37 -8.89 13.43
N THR A 31 -2.52 -8.01 12.44
CA THR A 31 -2.56 -8.33 11.02
C THR A 31 -1.39 -7.66 10.32
N SER A 32 -0.55 -8.44 9.63
CA SER A 32 0.61 -7.92 8.91
C SER A 32 0.37 -7.96 7.40
N LEU A 33 0.58 -6.84 6.71
CA LEU A 33 0.46 -6.74 5.25
C LEU A 33 1.81 -6.42 4.62
N THR A 34 2.24 -7.19 3.62
CA THR A 34 3.46 -6.87 2.87
C THR A 34 3.24 -5.67 1.96
N LEU A 35 4.30 -4.90 1.70
CA LEU A 35 4.25 -3.79 0.74
C LEU A 35 3.82 -4.29 -0.65
N GLU A 36 4.31 -5.46 -1.06
CA GLU A 36 3.88 -6.11 -2.30
C GLU A 36 2.38 -6.38 -2.33
N TYR A 37 1.81 -6.93 -1.25
CA TYR A 37 0.38 -7.22 -1.18
C TYR A 37 -0.47 -5.94 -1.27
N ILE A 38 -0.07 -4.88 -0.58
CA ILE A 38 -0.75 -3.59 -0.64
C ILE A 38 -0.72 -3.05 -2.07
N ILE A 39 0.45 -3.03 -2.71
CA ILE A 39 0.59 -2.60 -4.11
C ILE A 39 -0.33 -3.43 -5.00
N ASP A 40 -0.18 -4.75 -4.99
CA ASP A 40 -0.91 -5.62 -5.91
C ASP A 40 -2.42 -5.48 -5.75
N THR A 41 -2.92 -5.28 -4.52
CA THR A 41 -4.35 -5.06 -4.26
C THR A 41 -4.84 -3.76 -4.89
N TYR A 42 -4.14 -2.64 -4.70
CA TYR A 42 -4.52 -1.37 -5.33
C TYR A 42 -4.37 -1.39 -6.85
N MET A 43 -3.53 -2.27 -7.39
CA MET A 43 -3.36 -2.44 -8.83
C MET A 43 -4.49 -3.22 -9.51
N LEU A 44 -5.42 -3.81 -8.74
CA LEU A 44 -6.66 -4.41 -9.25
C LEU A 44 -7.77 -3.38 -9.49
N ALA A 45 -7.61 -2.14 -8.99
CA ALA A 45 -8.60 -1.08 -9.14
C ALA A 45 -8.61 -0.50 -10.58
N SER A 46 -9.47 0.50 -10.81
CA SER A 46 -9.52 1.22 -12.09
C SER A 46 -8.17 1.87 -12.44
N GLU A 47 -7.89 2.04 -13.74
CA GLU A 47 -6.63 2.67 -14.21
C GLU A 47 -6.38 4.04 -13.56
N GLU A 48 -7.44 4.84 -13.38
CA GLU A 48 -7.36 6.13 -12.69
C GLU A 48 -6.89 5.96 -11.23
N SER A 49 -7.45 4.99 -10.50
CA SER A 49 -7.06 4.70 -9.12
C SER A 49 -5.62 4.21 -9.02
N GLN A 50 -5.18 3.39 -9.99
CA GLN A 50 -3.78 2.94 -10.06
C GLN A 50 -2.82 4.12 -10.24
N LEU A 51 -3.16 5.07 -11.12
CA LEU A 51 -2.36 6.27 -11.35
C LEU A 51 -2.33 7.18 -10.12
N VAL A 52 -3.45 7.35 -9.41
CA VAL A 52 -3.52 8.09 -8.15
C VAL A 52 -2.62 7.45 -7.09
N PHE A 53 -2.67 6.12 -6.93
CA PHE A 53 -1.80 5.40 -6.00
C PHE A 53 -0.32 5.62 -6.31
N LEU A 54 0.09 5.38 -7.56
CA LEU A 54 1.48 5.54 -8.00
C LEU A 54 1.96 6.99 -7.80
N THR A 55 1.13 7.97 -8.11
CA THR A 55 1.45 9.40 -7.95
C THR A 55 1.62 9.76 -6.48
N ALA A 56 0.73 9.29 -5.61
CA ALA A 56 0.82 9.52 -4.17
C ALA A 56 2.07 8.86 -3.58
N MET A 57 2.37 7.61 -3.96
CA MET A 57 3.58 6.90 -3.53
C MET A 57 4.86 7.65 -3.91
N LYS A 58 4.96 8.14 -5.15
CA LYS A 58 6.10 8.95 -5.61
C LYS A 58 6.26 10.23 -4.80
N LYS A 59 5.17 10.94 -4.53
CA LYS A 59 5.19 12.15 -3.68
C LYS A 59 5.63 11.84 -2.25
N SER A 60 5.23 10.69 -1.72
CA SER A 60 5.63 10.26 -0.39
C SER A 60 7.12 9.94 -0.28
N LEU A 61 7.76 9.48 -1.37
CA LEU A 61 9.21 9.27 -1.43
C LEU A 61 9.99 10.59 -1.40
N GLU A 62 9.46 11.66 -2.03
CA GLU A 62 10.05 13.00 -1.98
C GLU A 62 10.08 13.58 -0.55
N ALA A 63 9.23 13.06 0.35
CA ALA A 63 9.17 13.45 1.76
C ALA A 63 10.11 12.62 2.68
N ASN A 64 11.14 11.98 2.11
CA ASN A 64 12.06 11.03 2.76
C ASN A 64 11.40 9.73 3.24
N THR A 65 12.17 8.88 3.92
CA THR A 65 11.76 7.53 4.39
C THR A 65 10.51 7.52 5.27
N ILE A 66 10.30 8.55 6.10
CA ILE A 66 9.09 8.68 6.93
C ILE A 66 7.83 8.82 6.06
N GLY A 67 7.94 9.51 4.93
CA GLY A 67 6.80 9.73 4.04
C GLY A 67 6.29 8.44 3.41
N ILE A 68 7.20 7.57 2.98
CA ILE A 68 6.84 6.29 2.36
C ILE A 68 6.31 5.28 3.39
N GLU A 69 6.85 5.26 4.60
CA GLU A 69 6.30 4.45 5.71
C GLU A 69 4.86 4.86 6.01
N LYS A 70 4.61 6.16 6.22
CA LYS A 70 3.27 6.69 6.49
C LYS A 70 2.29 6.47 5.34
N PHE A 71 2.77 6.49 4.11
CA PHE A 71 1.96 6.14 2.94
C PHE A 71 1.46 4.70 3.03
N PHE A 72 2.36 3.72 3.22
CA PHE A 72 1.96 2.31 3.27
C PHE A 72 1.14 1.96 4.52
N GLU A 73 1.40 2.59 5.66
CA GLU A 73 0.51 2.52 6.83
C GLU A 73 -0.91 2.98 6.46
N GLY A 74 -1.06 4.16 5.85
CA GLY A 74 -2.37 4.69 5.48
C GLY A 74 -3.10 3.81 4.45
N MET A 75 -2.39 3.34 3.43
CA MET A 75 -2.98 2.48 2.40
C MET A 75 -3.37 1.11 2.93
N GLY A 76 -2.53 0.49 3.78
CA GLY A 76 -2.89 -0.77 4.42
C GLY A 76 -4.09 -0.64 5.36
N GLN A 77 -4.18 0.47 6.12
CA GLN A 77 -5.33 0.75 6.97
C GLN A 77 -6.62 0.88 6.16
N LEU A 78 -6.60 1.62 5.04
CA LEU A 78 -7.77 1.77 4.15
C LEU A 78 -8.22 0.42 3.57
N LEU A 79 -7.27 -0.41 3.14
CA LEU A 79 -7.54 -1.75 2.62
C LEU A 79 -8.22 -2.64 3.68
N LEU A 80 -7.72 -2.61 4.92
CA LEU A 80 -8.32 -3.35 6.03
C LEU A 80 -9.72 -2.85 6.36
N MET A 81 -9.94 -1.52 6.33
CA MET A 81 -11.26 -0.93 6.54
C MET A 81 -12.27 -1.34 5.46
N SER A 82 -11.87 -1.44 4.19
CA SER A 82 -12.77 -1.91 3.12
C SER A 82 -13.15 -3.39 3.28
N HIS A 83 -12.22 -4.24 3.70
CA HIS A 83 -12.54 -5.65 3.97
C HIS A 83 -13.42 -5.84 5.21
N LEU A 84 -13.32 -4.93 6.19
CA LEU A 84 -14.22 -4.93 7.33
C LEU A 84 -15.63 -4.48 6.91
N SER A 85 -15.79 -3.47 6.06
CA SER A 85 -17.12 -3.05 5.58
C SER A 85 -17.83 -4.18 4.82
N ASP A 86 -17.11 -4.95 4.00
CA ASP A 86 -17.69 -6.10 3.28
C ASP A 86 -18.18 -7.20 4.23
N LYS A 87 -17.62 -7.32 5.44
CA LYS A 87 -18.06 -8.27 6.47
C LYS A 87 -19.28 -7.78 7.27
N PHE A 88 -19.59 -6.48 7.24
CA PHE A 88 -20.74 -5.89 7.95
C PHE A 88 -21.93 -5.59 7.04
N GLU A 89 -21.80 -5.74 5.72
CA GLU A 89 -22.94 -5.83 4.81
C GLU A 89 -23.59 -7.22 4.92
N GLY A 90 -24.44 -7.36 5.94
CA GLY A 90 -25.39 -8.47 6.11
C GLY A 90 -26.75 -8.17 5.51
#